data_AF-A0A7X9S855-F1
#
_entry.id   AF-A0A7X9S855-F1
#
_cell.length_a   1.000
_cell.length_b   1.000
_cell.length_c   1.000
_cell.angle_alpha   90.00
_cell.angle_beta   90.00
_cell.angle_gamma   90.00
#
_symmetry.space_group_name_H-M   'P 1'
#
loop_
_entity.id
_entity.type
_entity.pdbx_description
1 polymer ?
#
loop_
_entity_poly.entity_id
_entity_poly.type
_entity_poly.pdbx_seq_one_letter_code
_entity_poly.pdbx_strand_id
1 'polypeptide(L)'
;MIKRANKLTALLAAATTVASIAPAGVHAADYKRISSEDGTIYSAKAFKDGSYVVDGNIVDEDTDAVYYVKDGKYTELEDVNSGSTLELYGDHYLSVDNGDYFIDLNTGKVTDDDVEADTRDDLQLTIKKNLRNVDRYNVNGLPTISADNLLAGPKYGKVWYKVGGDVTIADGTNEGKPATIYTDIDGNYIDGDYNLGSIKVITTAGGTQKTSVIENNEDLVNAVSDSKVSASVSNTKVIGQDDNNIYRTATITVTANSSDVSIKSINGVNVATADSSVIQAVTEGTSYSFNVIQKISKAQASDEIDDAKYAKSVTNYMICDKDGKVSSDAKAFYEMANNDKVSVANGRLIAYTVSDSKITVASTGLKSKGALNYLDAESSVTKNATAVDTDVDGNVYRLDEGYIYEFDNTDDWNKLYRVDGSMKNMSIYDSNDMVVWDKNNEVYSLVGFNSSTSDNNDSDNNDSNNSNNTVAPVVAGWNQAADGTYTYVNADGTTVKGWFQSPLSGKWFYMDPTTGVMQTGWVQSPYSGKWFYMDPTNGDMQTGWVQSPYSGKWFYMNPSNG
;
A
#
# COMPACT_ATOMS: atom_id res chain seq x y z
N MET A 1 27.57 -0.77 -39.68
CA MET A 1 27.27 0.65 -39.94
C MET A 1 27.28 1.38 -38.60
N ILE A 2 27.75 2.62 -38.59
CA ILE A 2 28.36 3.33 -37.44
C ILE A 2 27.44 3.42 -36.21
N LYS A 3 27.91 2.94 -35.04
CA LYS A 3 27.35 3.28 -33.71
C LYS A 3 27.53 4.78 -33.48
N ARG A 4 26.44 5.54 -33.43
CA ARG A 4 26.47 6.91 -32.89
C ARG A 4 26.31 6.81 -31.38
N ALA A 5 27.31 7.31 -30.66
CA ALA A 5 27.17 7.61 -29.25
C ALA A 5 26.27 8.85 -29.15
N ASN A 6 25.10 8.71 -28.54
CA ASN A 6 24.23 9.85 -28.24
C ASN A 6 24.92 10.68 -27.15
N LYS A 7 25.18 11.94 -27.47
CA LYS A 7 25.61 12.95 -26.51
C LYS A 7 24.34 13.58 -25.97
N LEU A 8 24.00 13.30 -24.70
CA LEU A 8 23.02 14.10 -23.95
C LEU A 8 23.42 15.57 -24.08
N THR A 9 22.61 16.35 -24.81
CA THR A 9 22.76 17.80 -24.82
C THR A 9 21.66 18.33 -23.91
N ALA A 10 21.85 18.19 -22.60
CA ALA A 10 20.90 18.69 -21.62
C ALA A 10 20.77 20.22 -21.77
N LEU A 11 19.63 20.69 -22.26
CA LEU A 11 19.26 22.08 -22.19
C LEU A 11 18.90 22.37 -20.72
N LEU A 12 19.80 23.04 -20.00
CA LEU A 12 19.59 23.37 -18.59
C LEU A 12 18.81 24.68 -18.51
N ALA A 13 17.49 24.59 -18.40
CA ALA A 13 16.65 25.72 -18.06
C ALA A 13 16.41 25.76 -16.54
N ALA A 14 16.56 26.93 -15.94
CA ALA A 14 16.27 27.18 -14.53
C ALA A 14 14.90 27.84 -14.42
N ALA A 15 13.87 27.07 -14.09
CA ALA A 15 12.59 27.62 -13.65
C ALA A 15 12.63 27.73 -12.12
N THR A 16 12.19 28.87 -11.58
CA THR A 16 11.97 29.06 -10.15
C THR A 16 10.86 28.13 -9.70
N THR A 17 11.14 27.30 -8.70
CA THR A 17 10.15 26.42 -8.06
C THR A 17 9.72 27.03 -6.73
N VAL A 18 8.42 27.22 -6.53
CA VAL A 18 7.94 27.91 -5.32
C VAL A 18 8.09 27.07 -4.03
N ALA A 19 8.54 27.75 -2.98
CA ALA A 19 8.40 27.31 -1.60
C ALA A 19 6.95 27.46 -1.12
N SER A 20 6.48 26.48 -0.37
CA SER A 20 5.20 26.54 0.33
C SER A 20 5.12 27.73 1.29
N ILE A 21 3.99 28.45 1.29
CA ILE A 21 3.77 29.58 2.20
C ILE A 21 3.06 29.07 3.45
N ALA A 22 3.72 29.15 4.61
CA ALA A 22 3.08 28.89 5.89
C ALA A 22 1.99 29.95 6.17
N PRO A 23 0.79 29.58 6.65
CA PRO A 23 -0.28 30.53 6.88
C PRO A 23 0.10 31.53 7.98
N ALA A 24 0.04 32.83 7.65
CA ALA A 24 0.16 33.90 8.62
C ALA A 24 -1.19 34.13 9.31
N GLY A 25 -1.34 33.64 10.54
CA GLY A 25 -2.28 34.20 11.53
C GLY A 25 -3.65 33.51 11.71
N VAL A 26 -3.73 32.76 12.81
CA VAL A 26 -4.84 32.64 13.80
C VAL A 26 -6.24 32.15 13.31
N HIS A 27 -6.52 30.89 13.68
CA HIS A 27 -7.83 30.24 13.91
C HIS A 27 -8.73 29.93 12.69
N ALA A 28 -8.26 29.05 11.80
CA ALA A 28 -9.07 28.09 11.06
C ALA A 28 -8.13 26.98 10.57
N ALA A 29 -8.50 25.69 10.71
CA ALA A 29 -7.68 24.49 10.46
C ALA A 29 -6.36 24.74 9.69
N ASP A 30 -5.22 24.53 10.35
CA ASP A 30 -3.88 24.86 9.84
C ASP A 30 -3.46 23.94 8.67
N TYR A 31 -3.94 24.22 7.45
CA TYR A 31 -3.48 23.55 6.23
C TYR A 31 -2.42 24.40 5.50
N LYS A 32 -1.46 23.74 4.88
CA LYS A 32 -0.33 24.39 4.19
C LYS A 32 -0.77 24.86 2.80
N ARG A 33 -0.42 26.10 2.41
CA ARG A 33 -0.74 26.64 1.09
C ARG A 33 0.40 26.37 0.13
N ILE A 34 0.06 25.75 -0.99
CA ILE A 34 0.94 25.51 -2.13
C ILE A 34 0.61 26.59 -3.16
N SER A 35 1.65 27.27 -3.60
CA SER A 35 1.61 28.28 -4.65
C SER A 35 1.58 27.63 -6.02
N SER A 36 1.10 28.38 -7.00
CA SER A 36 0.97 27.95 -8.38
C SER A 36 2.01 28.64 -9.27
N GLU A 37 2.37 27.94 -10.33
CA GLU A 37 3.19 28.43 -11.45
C GLU A 37 2.34 28.51 -12.71
N ASP A 38 2.71 29.42 -13.60
CA ASP A 38 2.14 29.52 -14.94
C ASP A 38 2.81 28.48 -15.85
N GLY A 39 2.00 27.77 -16.64
CA GLY A 39 2.46 26.75 -17.57
C GLY A 39 1.42 25.67 -17.82
N THR A 40 1.50 25.04 -18.98
CA THR A 40 0.52 24.03 -19.40
C THR A 40 1.04 22.64 -19.16
N ILE A 41 0.46 21.90 -18.21
CA ILE A 41 0.70 20.45 -18.06
C ILE A 41 -0.40 19.68 -18.79
N TYR A 42 -0.02 18.78 -19.68
CA TYR A 42 -0.91 17.83 -20.35
C TYR A 42 -1.07 16.55 -19.54
N SER A 43 0.04 16.03 -18.99
CA SER A 43 0.09 14.83 -18.14
C SER A 43 1.29 14.92 -17.21
N ALA A 44 1.19 14.34 -16.02
CA ALA A 44 2.31 14.26 -15.10
C ALA A 44 2.27 12.98 -14.24
N LYS A 45 3.44 12.58 -13.77
CA LYS A 45 3.65 11.48 -12.82
C LYS A 45 4.61 11.93 -11.73
N ALA A 46 4.12 11.99 -10.50
CA ALA A 46 4.93 12.24 -9.33
C ALA A 46 5.70 10.99 -8.92
N PHE A 47 6.93 11.15 -8.46
CA PHE A 47 7.80 10.10 -7.95
C PHE A 47 8.59 10.60 -6.74
N LYS A 48 9.23 9.69 -6.01
CA LYS A 48 9.92 9.99 -4.75
C LYS A 48 10.99 11.07 -4.86
N ASP A 49 11.27 11.67 -3.71
CA ASP A 49 12.40 12.58 -3.48
C ASP A 49 12.32 13.84 -4.38
N GLY A 50 11.13 14.38 -4.60
CA GLY A 50 10.91 15.56 -5.44
C GLY A 50 11.21 15.33 -6.92
N SER A 51 10.94 14.12 -7.43
CA SER A 51 11.15 13.77 -8.84
C SER A 51 9.81 13.67 -9.56
N TYR A 52 9.76 14.15 -10.81
CA TYR A 52 8.52 14.13 -11.58
C TYR A 52 8.82 13.85 -13.06
N VAL A 53 7.87 13.26 -13.77
CA VAL A 53 7.82 13.31 -15.23
C VAL A 53 6.63 14.18 -15.60
N VAL A 54 6.87 15.22 -16.39
CA VAL A 54 5.86 16.21 -16.76
C VAL A 54 5.87 16.39 -18.27
N ASP A 55 4.74 16.08 -18.90
CA ASP A 55 4.46 16.41 -20.29
C ASP A 55 3.74 17.76 -20.35
N GLY A 56 4.35 18.76 -21.00
CA GLY A 56 3.79 20.10 -21.05
C GLY A 56 4.68 21.19 -21.66
N ASN A 57 4.16 22.40 -21.58
CA ASN A 57 4.82 23.66 -21.91
C ASN A 57 5.07 24.42 -20.59
N ILE A 58 6.21 24.16 -19.96
CA ILE A 58 6.50 24.58 -18.57
C ILE A 58 7.90 25.19 -18.39
N VAL A 59 8.72 25.21 -19.44
CA VAL A 59 10.11 25.68 -19.41
C VAL A 59 10.28 26.98 -20.19
N ASP A 60 9.76 27.02 -21.40
CA ASP A 60 9.60 28.23 -22.21
C ASP A 60 8.23 28.20 -22.90
N GLU A 61 7.66 29.39 -23.14
CA GLU A 61 6.28 29.54 -23.66
C GLU A 61 6.08 28.97 -25.09
N ASP A 62 7.13 28.48 -25.74
CA ASP A 62 7.14 28.09 -27.16
C ASP A 62 7.47 26.59 -27.38
N THR A 63 7.74 25.81 -26.33
CA THR A 63 8.20 24.42 -26.45
C THR A 63 7.34 23.44 -25.65
N ASP A 64 6.57 22.61 -26.38
CA ASP A 64 5.87 21.45 -25.84
C ASP A 64 6.81 20.25 -25.81
N ALA A 65 7.13 19.73 -24.62
CA ALA A 65 7.99 18.55 -24.47
C ALA A 65 7.69 17.75 -23.20
N VAL A 66 8.31 16.58 -23.07
CA VAL A 66 8.28 15.77 -21.85
C VAL A 66 9.57 15.97 -21.07
N TYR A 67 9.43 16.33 -19.80
CA TYR A 67 10.56 16.66 -18.92
C TYR A 67 10.64 15.67 -17.77
N TYR A 68 11.85 15.17 -17.50
CA TYR A 68 12.19 14.64 -16.18
C TYR A 68 12.64 15.80 -15.29
N VAL A 69 11.90 16.01 -14.20
CA VAL A 69 12.12 17.09 -13.25
C VAL A 69 12.73 16.50 -11.99
N LYS A 70 13.91 17.00 -11.60
CA LYS A 70 14.61 16.59 -10.39
C LYS A 70 15.40 17.76 -9.83
N ASP A 71 15.31 17.99 -8.52
CA ASP A 71 16.02 19.07 -7.83
C ASP A 71 15.79 20.45 -8.48
N GLY A 72 14.55 20.73 -8.94
CA GLY A 72 14.17 21.97 -9.62
C GLY A 72 14.73 22.13 -11.04
N LYS A 73 15.39 21.10 -11.57
CA LYS A 73 15.91 21.08 -12.95
C LYS A 73 14.97 20.31 -13.85
N TYR A 74 14.67 20.91 -15.01
CA TYR A 74 13.84 20.34 -16.04
C TYR A 74 14.76 19.78 -17.13
N THR A 75 14.73 18.48 -17.34
CA THR A 75 15.53 17.80 -18.36
C THR A 75 14.58 17.24 -19.41
N GLU A 76 14.62 17.81 -20.62
CA GLU A 76 13.85 17.29 -21.76
C GLU A 76 14.25 15.85 -22.10
N LEU A 77 13.26 15.00 -22.37
CA LEU A 77 13.43 13.61 -22.77
C LEU A 77 13.36 13.52 -24.30
N GLU A 78 14.52 13.57 -24.97
CA GLU A 78 14.64 13.69 -26.44
C GLU A 78 13.85 12.65 -27.26
N ASP A 79 13.65 11.44 -26.72
CA ASP A 79 12.99 10.33 -27.40
C ASP A 79 11.47 10.22 -27.10
N VAL A 80 10.94 11.12 -26.27
CA VAL A 80 9.53 11.12 -25.85
C VAL A 80 8.85 12.41 -26.30
N ASN A 81 7.82 12.27 -27.13
CA ASN A 81 7.09 13.42 -27.66
C ASN A 81 6.02 13.90 -26.69
N SER A 82 5.72 15.19 -26.74
CA SER A 82 4.60 15.75 -25.99
C SER A 82 3.26 15.19 -26.50
N GLY A 83 2.34 14.89 -25.59
CA GLY A 83 1.09 14.20 -25.88
C GLY A 83 1.17 12.68 -25.90
N SER A 84 2.35 12.08 -25.67
CA SER A 84 2.49 10.62 -25.49
C SER A 84 1.74 10.13 -24.25
N THR A 85 1.23 8.89 -24.29
CA THR A 85 0.62 8.26 -23.11
C THR A 85 1.70 7.84 -22.12
N LEU A 86 1.46 8.04 -20.82
CA LEU A 86 2.40 7.72 -19.74
C LEU A 86 1.73 6.85 -18.68
N GLU A 87 2.03 5.55 -18.70
CA GLU A 87 1.43 4.54 -17.81
C GLU A 87 2.47 3.91 -16.89
N LEU A 88 2.14 3.73 -15.62
CA LEU A 88 3.06 3.15 -14.64
C LEU A 88 3.24 1.65 -14.89
N TYR A 89 4.50 1.21 -14.96
CA TYR A 89 4.90 -0.19 -14.96
C TYR A 89 5.90 -0.46 -13.84
N GLY A 90 5.68 -1.54 -13.10
CA GLY A 90 6.60 -1.90 -12.02
C GLY A 90 6.60 -0.89 -10.87
N ASP A 91 7.76 -0.82 -10.22
CA ASP A 91 8.02 0.06 -9.08
C ASP A 91 8.63 1.41 -9.47
N HIS A 92 9.06 1.58 -10.74
CA HIS A 92 9.76 2.79 -11.17
C HIS A 92 9.77 3.08 -12.68
N TYR A 93 9.04 2.34 -13.53
CA TYR A 93 9.03 2.62 -14.97
C TYR A 93 7.73 3.32 -15.40
N LEU A 94 7.84 4.22 -16.37
CA LEU A 94 6.68 4.64 -17.16
C LEU A 94 6.79 4.05 -18.56
N SER A 95 5.76 3.31 -18.98
CA SER A 95 5.54 2.92 -20.37
C SER A 95 5.04 4.14 -21.15
N VAL A 96 5.69 4.38 -22.30
CA VAL A 96 5.36 5.46 -23.24
C VAL A 96 4.66 4.86 -24.46
N ASP A 97 3.51 5.43 -24.86
CA ASP A 97 2.77 5.05 -26.07
C ASP A 97 2.47 3.53 -26.19
N ASN A 98 2.17 2.89 -25.05
CA ASN A 98 1.92 1.45 -24.92
C ASN A 98 3.15 0.56 -25.15
N GLY A 99 4.33 1.03 -24.76
CA GLY A 99 5.55 0.23 -24.70
C GLY A 99 6.54 0.49 -25.83
N ASP A 100 6.35 1.56 -26.60
CA ASP A 100 7.34 1.99 -27.60
C ASP A 100 8.66 2.41 -26.93
N TYR A 101 8.55 3.03 -25.74
CA TYR A 101 9.69 3.38 -24.89
C TYR A 101 9.33 3.21 -23.41
N PHE A 102 10.36 3.16 -22.57
CA PHE A 102 10.22 3.18 -21.12
C PHE A 102 11.09 4.27 -20.49
N ILE A 103 10.54 4.98 -19.49
CA ILE A 103 11.26 5.97 -18.68
C ILE A 103 11.53 5.37 -17.31
N ASP A 104 12.80 5.28 -16.90
CA ASP A 104 13.19 4.94 -15.52
C ASP A 104 13.07 6.18 -14.63
N LEU A 105 12.11 6.19 -13.72
CA LEU A 105 11.83 7.31 -12.81
C LEU A 105 12.94 7.56 -11.79
N ASN A 106 13.80 6.58 -11.50
CA ASN A 106 14.95 6.79 -10.61
C ASN A 106 16.07 7.59 -11.29
N THR A 107 16.18 7.51 -12.63
CA THR A 107 17.32 8.06 -13.37
C THR A 107 16.96 9.07 -14.46
N GLY A 108 15.69 9.16 -14.85
CA GLY A 108 15.21 9.97 -15.97
C GLY A 108 15.66 9.43 -17.34
N LYS A 109 16.14 8.19 -17.41
CA LYS A 109 16.62 7.60 -18.68
C LYS A 109 15.47 7.00 -19.47
N VAL A 110 15.51 7.22 -20.78
CA VAL A 110 14.62 6.58 -21.75
C VAL A 110 15.32 5.37 -22.36
N THR A 111 14.59 4.28 -22.55
CA THR A 111 15.03 3.08 -23.27
C THR A 111 13.97 2.63 -24.28
N ASP A 112 14.40 2.07 -25.40
CA ASP A 112 13.56 1.40 -26.42
C ASP A 112 13.50 -0.13 -26.21
N ASP A 113 14.13 -0.63 -25.14
CA ASP A 113 13.97 -2.03 -24.71
C ASP A 113 12.51 -2.28 -24.27
N ASP A 114 11.92 -3.41 -24.67
CA ASP A 114 10.56 -3.80 -24.28
C ASP A 114 10.57 -4.36 -22.85
N VAL A 115 10.85 -3.48 -21.87
CA VAL A 115 11.07 -3.83 -20.46
C VAL A 115 9.95 -4.71 -19.92
N GLU A 116 8.70 -4.39 -20.27
CA GLU A 116 7.55 -5.13 -19.78
C GLU A 116 7.41 -6.51 -20.46
N ALA A 117 7.52 -6.61 -21.78
CA ALA A 117 7.40 -7.91 -22.44
C ALA A 117 8.57 -8.82 -22.12
N ASP A 118 9.81 -8.30 -22.11
CA ASP A 118 11.00 -9.07 -21.77
C ASP A 118 10.89 -9.62 -20.33
N THR A 119 10.42 -8.80 -19.38
CA THR A 119 10.17 -9.25 -18.00
C THR A 119 9.15 -10.39 -17.94
N ARG A 120 8.07 -10.31 -18.72
CA ARG A 120 7.05 -11.37 -18.76
C ARG A 120 7.59 -12.64 -19.42
N ASP A 121 8.29 -12.54 -20.54
CA ASP A 121 8.86 -13.68 -21.27
C ASP A 121 9.89 -14.43 -20.40
N ASP A 122 10.78 -13.69 -19.72
CA ASP A 122 11.75 -14.26 -18.78
C ASP A 122 11.06 -14.94 -17.59
N LEU A 123 9.99 -14.32 -17.06
CA LEU A 123 9.19 -14.89 -16.00
C LEU A 123 8.48 -16.17 -16.45
N GLN A 124 7.91 -16.22 -17.67
CA GLN A 124 7.26 -17.41 -18.20
C GLN A 124 8.22 -18.60 -18.32
N LEU A 125 9.45 -18.37 -18.76
CA LEU A 125 10.49 -19.40 -18.81
C LEU A 125 10.92 -19.84 -17.42
N THR A 126 11.08 -18.89 -16.50
CA THR A 126 11.47 -19.14 -15.11
C THR A 126 10.40 -19.95 -14.38
N ILE A 127 9.13 -19.56 -14.48
CA ILE A 127 8.04 -20.24 -13.79
C ILE A 127 7.79 -21.63 -14.40
N LYS A 128 7.91 -21.80 -15.72
CA LYS A 128 7.89 -23.12 -16.35
C LYS A 128 8.95 -24.04 -15.76
N LYS A 129 10.18 -23.54 -15.60
CA LYS A 129 11.27 -24.32 -15.01
C LYS A 129 10.99 -24.67 -13.55
N ASN A 130 10.46 -23.72 -12.78
CA ASN A 130 10.16 -23.90 -11.36
C ASN A 130 9.02 -24.90 -11.14
N LEU A 131 8.03 -24.96 -12.04
CA LEU A 131 6.86 -25.83 -11.90
C LEU A 131 6.98 -27.21 -12.56
N ARG A 132 7.85 -27.40 -13.56
CA ARG A 132 7.86 -28.66 -14.36
C ARG A 132 8.17 -29.95 -13.58
N ASN A 133 8.79 -29.83 -12.41
CA ASN A 133 9.22 -30.94 -11.57
C ASN A 133 8.49 -30.93 -10.22
N VAL A 134 7.34 -30.24 -10.16
CA VAL A 134 6.51 -30.15 -8.96
C VAL A 134 5.35 -31.10 -9.17
N ASP A 135 5.29 -32.17 -8.36
CA ASP A 135 4.31 -33.26 -8.50
C ASP A 135 2.85 -32.76 -8.44
N ARG A 136 2.59 -31.62 -7.78
CA ARG A 136 1.27 -30.99 -7.72
C ARG A 136 0.71 -30.56 -9.08
N TYR A 137 1.55 -30.29 -10.08
CA TYR A 137 1.13 -29.56 -11.28
C TYR A 137 1.40 -30.29 -12.59
N ASN A 138 0.39 -30.31 -13.46
CA ASN A 138 0.52 -30.60 -14.87
C ASN A 138 0.82 -29.30 -15.63
N VAL A 139 2.04 -29.16 -16.14
CA VAL A 139 2.48 -27.97 -16.90
C VAL A 139 2.44 -28.25 -18.40
N ASN A 140 1.34 -27.86 -19.04
CA ASN A 140 1.14 -28.08 -20.48
C ASN A 140 1.59 -26.86 -21.29
N GLY A 141 2.85 -26.87 -21.75
CA GLY A 141 3.36 -25.80 -22.62
C GLY A 141 4.12 -24.72 -21.86
N LEU A 142 3.99 -23.46 -22.28
CA LEU A 142 4.57 -22.30 -21.60
C LEU A 142 3.46 -21.64 -20.78
N PRO A 143 3.60 -21.50 -19.45
CA PRO A 143 2.58 -20.83 -18.64
C PRO A 143 2.33 -19.41 -19.13
N THR A 144 1.07 -18.98 -19.18
CA THR A 144 0.71 -17.63 -19.61
C THR A 144 0.95 -16.61 -18.50
N ILE A 145 1.63 -15.50 -18.83
CA ILE A 145 1.75 -14.28 -18.02
C ILE A 145 1.46 -13.10 -18.95
N SER A 146 0.37 -12.36 -18.68
CA SER A 146 -0.04 -11.20 -19.46
C SER A 146 -0.48 -10.03 -18.55
N ALA A 147 -0.80 -8.89 -19.15
CA ALA A 147 -1.40 -7.76 -18.43
C ALA A 147 -2.69 -8.16 -17.68
N ASP A 148 -3.51 -9.05 -18.25
CA ASP A 148 -4.74 -9.56 -17.61
C ASP A 148 -4.44 -10.45 -16.39
N ASN A 149 -3.20 -10.89 -16.24
CA ASN A 149 -2.74 -11.69 -15.11
C ASN A 149 -2.12 -10.84 -13.99
N LEU A 150 -1.90 -9.55 -14.21
CA LEU A 150 -1.32 -8.64 -13.22
C LEU A 150 -2.24 -8.55 -11.99
N LEU A 151 -1.68 -8.73 -10.80
CA LEU A 151 -2.43 -8.57 -9.57
C LEU A 151 -2.58 -7.08 -9.23
N ALA A 152 -3.80 -6.66 -8.92
CA ALA A 152 -4.08 -5.33 -8.39
C ALA A 152 -3.23 -5.06 -7.14
N GLY A 153 -2.64 -3.87 -7.03
CA GLY A 153 -1.75 -3.48 -5.95
C GLY A 153 -1.51 -1.98 -5.88
N PRO A 154 -0.74 -1.52 -4.87
CA PRO A 154 -0.39 -0.12 -4.73
C PRO A 154 0.51 0.30 -5.88
N LYS A 155 0.49 1.60 -6.18
CA LYS A 155 1.45 2.17 -7.12
C LYS A 155 2.86 1.95 -6.60
N TYR A 156 3.79 1.76 -7.52
CA TYR A 156 5.20 1.57 -7.23
C TYR A 156 5.52 0.32 -6.38
N GLY A 157 4.53 -0.56 -6.16
CA GLY A 157 4.70 -1.81 -5.43
C GLY A 157 5.36 -2.88 -6.29
N LYS A 158 5.95 -3.89 -5.63
CA LYS A 158 6.48 -5.08 -6.34
C LYS A 158 5.37 -5.75 -7.16
N VAL A 159 5.66 -6.02 -8.43
CA VAL A 159 4.72 -6.67 -9.35
C VAL A 159 4.55 -8.15 -9.03
N TRP A 160 3.30 -8.60 -9.06
CA TRP A 160 2.90 -10.00 -8.92
C TRP A 160 1.90 -10.36 -10.02
N TYR A 161 1.97 -11.60 -10.50
CA TYR A 161 1.07 -12.15 -11.50
C TYR A 161 0.36 -13.39 -10.98
N LYS A 162 -0.86 -13.63 -11.46
CA LYS A 162 -1.49 -14.95 -11.43
C LYS A 162 -1.02 -15.75 -12.65
N VAL A 163 -0.43 -16.92 -12.45
CA VAL A 163 -0.07 -17.80 -13.58
C VAL A 163 -1.33 -18.28 -14.29
N GLY A 164 -1.34 -18.22 -15.62
CA GLY A 164 -2.48 -18.60 -16.46
C GLY A 164 -2.83 -20.09 -16.44
N GLY A 165 -3.98 -20.43 -17.03
CA GLY A 165 -4.65 -21.74 -16.90
C GLY A 165 -3.98 -22.94 -17.59
N ASP A 166 -2.82 -22.76 -18.22
CA ASP A 166 -2.02 -23.84 -18.82
C ASP A 166 -1.38 -24.76 -17.77
N VAL A 167 -1.44 -24.35 -16.50
CA VAL A 167 -1.04 -25.14 -15.35
C VAL A 167 -2.28 -25.66 -14.63
N THR A 168 -2.43 -26.98 -14.54
CA THR A 168 -3.54 -27.63 -13.84
C THR A 168 -3.05 -28.48 -12.68
N ILE A 169 -3.94 -28.81 -11.75
CA ILE A 169 -3.64 -29.73 -10.65
C ILE A 169 -3.48 -31.16 -11.20
N ALA A 170 -2.44 -31.86 -10.77
CA ALA A 170 -2.04 -33.14 -11.34
C ALA A 170 -2.79 -34.36 -10.79
N ASP A 171 -3.20 -34.33 -9.53
CA ASP A 171 -3.89 -35.43 -8.85
C ASP A 171 -4.84 -34.90 -7.75
N GLY A 172 -5.61 -35.78 -7.13
CA GLY A 172 -6.49 -35.48 -6.01
C GLY A 172 -7.87 -34.98 -6.42
N THR A 173 -8.59 -34.40 -5.47
CA THR A 173 -10.00 -33.98 -5.64
C THR A 173 -10.20 -32.85 -6.66
N ASN A 174 -9.10 -32.20 -7.05
CA ASN A 174 -9.06 -31.07 -7.99
C ASN A 174 -8.32 -31.39 -9.29
N GLU A 175 -7.99 -32.66 -9.56
CA GLU A 175 -7.30 -33.08 -10.79
C GLU A 175 -7.90 -32.43 -12.04
N GLY A 176 -7.02 -31.87 -12.88
CA GLY A 176 -7.39 -31.24 -14.16
C GLY A 176 -7.97 -29.83 -14.05
N LYS A 177 -8.27 -29.32 -12.84
CA LYS A 177 -8.69 -27.92 -12.67
C LYS A 177 -7.49 -26.97 -12.81
N PRO A 178 -7.70 -25.74 -13.32
CA PRO A 178 -6.66 -24.71 -13.32
C PRO A 178 -6.11 -24.47 -11.92
N ALA A 179 -4.78 -24.46 -11.79
CA ALA A 179 -4.12 -24.12 -10.53
C ALA A 179 -4.17 -22.61 -10.30
N THR A 180 -4.40 -22.18 -9.05
CA THR A 180 -4.24 -20.78 -8.67
C THR A 180 -2.83 -20.58 -8.12
N ILE A 181 -1.93 -20.12 -8.98
CA ILE A 181 -0.54 -19.83 -8.61
C ILE A 181 -0.29 -18.33 -8.71
N TYR A 182 0.25 -17.73 -7.66
CA TYR A 182 0.72 -16.34 -7.69
C TYR A 182 2.24 -16.32 -7.68
N THR A 183 2.86 -15.49 -8.52
CA THR A 183 4.31 -15.37 -8.65
C THR A 183 4.74 -13.91 -8.66
N ASP A 184 5.90 -13.62 -8.07
CA ASP A 184 6.60 -12.36 -8.31
C ASP A 184 7.42 -12.42 -9.61
N ILE A 185 8.01 -11.28 -9.98
CA ILE A 185 8.85 -11.13 -11.19
C ILE A 185 10.14 -11.98 -11.16
N ASP A 186 10.56 -12.45 -9.99
CA ASP A 186 11.75 -13.31 -9.83
C ASP A 186 11.39 -14.80 -10.00
N GLY A 187 10.11 -15.12 -10.18
CA GLY A 187 9.60 -16.49 -10.29
C GLY A 187 9.40 -17.20 -8.95
N ASN A 188 9.46 -16.47 -7.82
CA ASN A 188 9.04 -17.02 -6.53
C ASN A 188 7.51 -17.11 -6.53
N TYR A 189 6.99 -18.30 -6.24
CA TYR A 189 5.55 -18.54 -6.34
C TYR A 189 4.94 -19.13 -5.06
N ILE A 190 3.62 -19.03 -4.95
CA ILE A 190 2.80 -19.72 -3.98
C ILE A 190 1.56 -20.32 -4.65
N ASP A 191 1.17 -21.53 -4.23
CA ASP A 191 -0.19 -22.02 -4.39
C ASP A 191 -1.15 -21.20 -3.53
N GLY A 192 -2.15 -20.60 -4.16
CA GLY A 192 -3.12 -19.71 -3.54
C GLY A 192 -4.38 -20.41 -3.02
N ASP A 193 -4.60 -21.69 -3.31
CA ASP A 193 -5.85 -22.40 -2.99
C ASP A 193 -5.67 -23.59 -2.04
N TYR A 194 -4.45 -24.12 -1.90
CA TYR A 194 -4.19 -25.21 -0.96
C TYR A 194 -4.46 -24.80 0.49
N ASN A 195 -3.72 -23.81 1.01
CA ASN A 195 -3.88 -23.35 2.40
C ASN A 195 -5.15 -22.51 2.53
N LEU A 196 -6.12 -23.03 3.26
CA LEU A 196 -7.36 -22.31 3.57
C LEU A 196 -7.26 -21.51 4.87
N GLY A 197 -6.17 -21.62 5.62
CA GLY A 197 -6.11 -21.13 6.99
C GLY A 197 -6.98 -21.95 7.93
N SER A 198 -7.03 -21.59 9.21
CA SER A 198 -7.77 -22.37 10.20
C SER A 198 -9.28 -22.15 10.12
N ILE A 199 -10.03 -23.15 9.63
CA ILE A 199 -11.50 -23.18 9.65
C ILE A 199 -11.94 -24.12 10.78
N LYS A 200 -12.47 -23.54 11.86
CA LYS A 200 -12.92 -24.30 13.03
C LYS A 200 -14.37 -24.73 12.87
N VAL A 201 -14.63 -26.03 12.86
CA VAL A 201 -15.96 -26.60 12.66
C VAL A 201 -16.37 -27.42 13.88
N ILE A 202 -17.60 -27.21 14.36
CA ILE A 202 -18.23 -28.12 15.34
C ILE A 202 -19.22 -29.00 14.60
N THR A 203 -19.02 -30.31 14.64
CA THR A 203 -19.92 -31.32 14.08
C THR A 203 -20.69 -32.04 15.19
N THR A 204 -21.91 -32.52 14.91
CA THR A 204 -22.77 -33.22 15.88
C THR A 204 -23.41 -34.47 15.29
N ALA A 205 -23.50 -35.55 16.08
CA ALA A 205 -24.19 -36.79 15.75
C ALA A 205 -24.77 -37.39 17.04
N GLY A 206 -26.08 -37.69 17.04
CA GLY A 206 -26.76 -38.24 18.24
C GLY A 206 -26.57 -37.40 19.51
N GLY A 207 -26.41 -36.07 19.39
CA GLY A 207 -26.15 -35.15 20.50
C GLY A 207 -24.68 -35.01 20.93
N THR A 208 -23.79 -35.91 20.48
CA THR A 208 -22.34 -35.81 20.72
C THR A 208 -21.74 -34.78 19.76
N GLN A 209 -20.78 -33.97 20.23
CA GLN A 209 -20.12 -32.95 19.43
C GLN A 209 -18.61 -33.19 19.34
N LYS A 210 -18.01 -32.78 18.21
CA LYS A 210 -16.56 -32.71 18.05
C LYS A 210 -16.16 -31.40 17.39
N THR A 211 -15.08 -30.81 17.87
CA THR A 211 -14.41 -29.67 17.22
C THR A 211 -13.31 -30.20 16.33
N SER A 212 -13.29 -29.75 15.08
CA SER A 212 -12.29 -30.07 14.07
C SER A 212 -11.76 -28.76 13.47
N VAL A 213 -10.50 -28.76 13.00
CA VAL A 213 -9.91 -27.63 12.27
C VAL A 213 -9.53 -28.13 10.90
N ILE A 214 -10.02 -27.47 9.87
CA ILE A 214 -9.69 -27.74 8.46
C ILE A 214 -8.73 -26.64 8.02
N GLU A 215 -7.61 -27.03 7.44
CA GLU A 215 -6.50 -26.11 7.10
C GLU A 215 -6.25 -26.01 5.60
N ASN A 216 -6.75 -26.96 4.81
CA ASN A 216 -6.57 -26.97 3.37
C ASN A 216 -7.81 -27.50 2.62
N ASN A 217 -7.78 -27.35 1.29
CA ASN A 217 -8.87 -27.68 0.35
C ASN A 217 -8.87 -29.15 -0.13
N GLU A 218 -8.02 -30.02 0.43
CA GLU A 218 -7.86 -31.40 -0.05
C GLU A 218 -8.10 -32.45 1.04
N ASP A 219 -7.84 -32.10 2.30
CA ASP A 219 -7.89 -33.04 3.41
C ASP A 219 -9.30 -33.33 3.92
N LEU A 220 -9.51 -34.60 4.27
CA LEU A 220 -10.67 -35.08 5.02
C LEU A 220 -10.34 -35.15 6.52
N VAL A 221 -10.81 -34.16 7.27
CA VAL A 221 -10.57 -34.07 8.72
C VAL A 221 -11.57 -34.90 9.50
N ASN A 222 -11.12 -35.56 10.56
CA ASN A 222 -11.99 -36.36 11.42
C ASN A 222 -13.06 -35.48 12.10
N ALA A 223 -14.32 -35.79 11.84
CA ALA A 223 -15.51 -35.26 12.49
C ALA A 223 -15.95 -36.18 13.66
N VAL A 224 -17.10 -35.87 14.25
CA VAL A 224 -17.74 -36.72 15.27
C VAL A 224 -18.05 -38.12 14.71
N SER A 225 -17.98 -39.15 15.56
CA SER A 225 -18.20 -40.56 15.20
C SER A 225 -17.28 -41.08 14.08
N ASP A 226 -16.05 -40.56 14.01
CA ASP A 226 -15.04 -40.89 13.00
C ASP A 226 -15.44 -40.66 11.53
N SER A 227 -16.56 -39.95 11.30
CA SER A 227 -16.94 -39.38 10.01
C SER A 227 -15.92 -38.32 9.55
N LYS A 228 -16.11 -37.78 8.34
CA LYS A 228 -15.20 -36.78 7.75
C LYS A 228 -15.86 -35.42 7.52
N VAL A 229 -15.09 -34.36 7.63
CA VAL A 229 -15.46 -32.99 7.23
C VAL A 229 -14.36 -32.40 6.35
N SER A 230 -14.74 -31.64 5.34
CA SER A 230 -13.82 -30.98 4.41
C SER A 230 -14.28 -29.55 4.13
N ALA A 231 -13.40 -28.76 3.51
CA ALA A 231 -13.73 -27.42 3.04
C ALA A 231 -13.18 -27.21 1.62
N SER A 232 -13.81 -26.33 0.86
CA SER A 232 -13.32 -25.89 -0.45
C SER A 232 -13.44 -24.40 -0.67
N VAL A 233 -12.61 -23.88 -1.58
CA VAL A 233 -12.60 -22.47 -1.99
C VAL A 233 -13.00 -22.33 -3.46
N SER A 234 -13.79 -21.30 -3.76
CA SER A 234 -14.24 -20.96 -5.11
C SER A 234 -14.50 -19.46 -5.24
N ASN A 235 -14.89 -19.01 -6.44
CA ASN A 235 -15.25 -17.61 -6.73
C ASN A 235 -14.19 -16.60 -6.27
N THR A 236 -12.92 -16.87 -6.60
CA THR A 236 -11.80 -16.06 -6.11
C THR A 236 -11.55 -14.85 -7.02
N LYS A 237 -11.36 -13.66 -6.42
CA LYS A 237 -10.94 -12.45 -7.14
C LYS A 237 -9.93 -11.69 -6.31
N VAL A 238 -8.70 -11.52 -6.82
CA VAL A 238 -7.70 -10.65 -6.18
C VAL A 238 -8.21 -9.21 -6.26
N ILE A 239 -8.26 -8.54 -5.11
CA ILE A 239 -8.76 -7.17 -4.98
C ILE A 239 -7.63 -6.17 -4.69
N GLY A 240 -6.51 -6.64 -4.13
CA GLY A 240 -5.35 -5.79 -3.83
C GLY A 240 -4.23 -6.59 -3.18
N GLN A 241 -3.14 -5.91 -2.85
CA GLN A 241 -2.00 -6.48 -2.13
C GLN A 241 -1.28 -5.41 -1.32
N ASP A 242 -0.49 -5.84 -0.33
CA ASP A 242 0.55 -5.05 0.31
C ASP A 242 1.90 -5.78 0.13
N ASP A 243 2.99 -5.28 0.72
CA ASP A 243 4.32 -5.90 0.62
C ASP A 243 4.35 -7.38 1.02
N ASN A 244 3.49 -7.77 1.96
CA ASN A 244 3.52 -9.07 2.61
C ASN A 244 2.38 -9.99 2.21
N ASN A 245 1.28 -9.46 1.68
CA ASN A 245 0.03 -10.18 1.53
C ASN A 245 -0.69 -9.84 0.22
N ILE A 246 -1.38 -10.83 -0.31
CA ILE A 246 -2.39 -10.69 -1.36
C ILE A 246 -3.77 -10.75 -0.69
N TYR A 247 -4.67 -9.87 -1.09
CA TYR A 247 -6.05 -9.83 -0.63
C TYR A 247 -6.98 -10.25 -1.76
N ARG A 248 -7.89 -11.17 -1.47
CA ARG A 248 -8.90 -11.62 -2.44
C ARG A 248 -10.26 -11.85 -1.79
N THR A 249 -11.32 -11.65 -2.56
CA THR A 249 -12.64 -12.20 -2.20
C THR A 249 -12.68 -13.68 -2.58
N ALA A 250 -13.42 -14.48 -1.82
CA ALA A 250 -13.63 -15.90 -2.09
C ALA A 250 -14.92 -16.40 -1.42
N THR A 251 -15.41 -17.54 -1.90
CA THR A 251 -16.45 -18.33 -1.22
C THR A 251 -15.82 -19.59 -0.65
N ILE A 252 -16.02 -19.84 0.65
CA ILE A 252 -15.64 -21.10 1.30
C ILE A 252 -16.89 -21.96 1.48
N THR A 253 -16.81 -23.24 1.14
CA THR A 253 -17.87 -24.24 1.40
C THR A 253 -17.34 -25.32 2.33
N VAL A 254 -18.02 -25.58 3.45
CA VAL A 254 -17.69 -26.64 4.41
C VAL A 254 -18.71 -27.76 4.29
N THR A 255 -18.26 -29.01 4.21
CA THR A 255 -19.12 -30.17 4.00
C THR A 255 -18.81 -31.30 5.00
N ALA A 256 -19.85 -31.77 5.71
CA ALA A 256 -19.82 -33.03 6.44
C ALA A 256 -20.08 -34.18 5.45
N ASN A 257 -19.13 -35.08 5.33
CA ASN A 257 -19.12 -36.17 4.35
C ASN A 257 -19.84 -37.43 4.88
N SER A 258 -20.93 -37.23 5.62
CA SER A 258 -21.84 -38.28 6.11
C SER A 258 -23.20 -37.67 6.45
N SER A 259 -24.29 -38.34 6.07
CA SER A 259 -25.66 -37.89 6.36
C SER A 259 -26.03 -37.95 7.85
N ASP A 260 -25.30 -38.74 8.64
CA ASP A 260 -25.56 -38.92 10.08
C ASP A 260 -24.88 -37.83 10.93
N VAL A 261 -24.12 -36.95 10.30
CA VAL A 261 -23.37 -35.86 10.94
C VAL A 261 -23.89 -34.53 10.43
N SER A 262 -24.22 -33.62 11.34
CA SER A 262 -24.52 -32.23 10.98
C SER A 262 -23.46 -31.26 11.48
N ILE A 263 -23.30 -30.15 10.76
CA ILE A 263 -22.49 -29.01 11.14
C ILE A 263 -23.32 -28.15 12.09
N LYS A 264 -22.77 -27.85 13.26
CA LYS A 264 -23.39 -27.00 14.29
C LYS A 264 -22.85 -25.58 14.27
N SER A 265 -21.54 -25.41 14.05
CA SER A 265 -20.95 -24.09 13.92
C SER A 265 -19.72 -24.10 13.04
N ILE A 266 -19.45 -22.96 12.41
CA ILE A 266 -18.24 -22.67 11.64
C ILE A 266 -17.65 -21.38 12.19
N ASN A 267 -16.37 -21.38 12.54
CA ASN A 267 -15.63 -20.25 13.11
C ASN A 267 -16.34 -19.58 14.29
N GLY A 268 -17.05 -20.37 15.10
CA GLY A 268 -17.81 -19.89 16.26
C GLY A 268 -19.22 -19.38 15.95
N VAL A 269 -19.61 -19.27 14.68
CA VAL A 269 -20.97 -18.87 14.25
C VAL A 269 -21.87 -20.10 14.19
N ASN A 270 -23.00 -20.07 14.90
CA ASN A 270 -23.98 -21.16 14.89
C ASN A 270 -24.77 -21.15 13.58
N VAL A 271 -24.63 -22.20 12.76
CA VAL A 271 -25.21 -22.26 11.41
C VAL A 271 -26.74 -22.35 11.42
N ALA A 272 -27.35 -22.87 12.49
CA ALA A 272 -28.80 -23.00 12.60
C ALA A 272 -29.52 -21.66 12.87
N THR A 273 -28.79 -20.66 13.35
CA THR A 273 -29.32 -19.33 13.69
C THR A 273 -28.65 -18.20 12.92
N ALA A 274 -27.66 -18.51 12.09
CA ALA A 274 -26.97 -17.54 11.27
C ALA A 274 -27.91 -17.01 10.18
N ASP A 275 -27.76 -15.73 9.84
CA ASP A 275 -28.42 -15.18 8.67
C ASP A 275 -27.76 -15.76 7.40
N SER A 276 -28.59 -16.05 6.39
CA SER A 276 -28.14 -16.63 5.11
C SER A 276 -27.13 -15.77 4.35
N SER A 277 -27.05 -14.47 4.63
CA SER A 277 -26.04 -13.57 4.07
C SER A 277 -24.65 -13.73 4.72
N VAL A 278 -24.58 -14.31 5.93
CA VAL A 278 -23.32 -14.61 6.63
C VAL A 278 -22.89 -16.05 6.37
N ILE A 279 -23.82 -17.00 6.54
CA ILE A 279 -23.61 -18.42 6.23
C ILE A 279 -24.86 -18.95 5.55
N GLN A 280 -24.71 -19.45 4.32
CA GLN A 280 -25.78 -20.01 3.53
C GLN A 280 -25.74 -21.53 3.56
N ALA A 281 -26.89 -22.18 3.78
CA ALA A 281 -26.99 -23.63 3.60
C ALA A 281 -26.92 -23.99 2.11
N VAL A 282 -25.98 -24.86 1.74
CA VAL A 282 -25.94 -25.55 0.44
C VAL A 282 -26.78 -26.82 0.52
N THR A 283 -26.64 -27.55 1.62
CA THR A 283 -27.49 -28.68 1.99
C THR A 283 -27.72 -28.61 3.48
N GLU A 284 -28.98 -28.43 3.88
CA GLU A 284 -29.34 -28.19 5.28
C GLU A 284 -28.72 -29.24 6.21
N GLY A 285 -28.10 -28.78 7.29
CA GLY A 285 -27.40 -29.59 8.28
C GLY A 285 -26.01 -30.09 7.86
N THR A 286 -25.72 -30.31 6.57
CA THR A 286 -24.49 -31.03 6.16
C THR A 286 -23.51 -30.19 5.36
N SER A 287 -23.95 -29.14 4.68
CA SER A 287 -23.07 -28.31 3.84
C SER A 287 -23.49 -26.85 3.87
N TYR A 288 -22.52 -25.97 4.11
CA TYR A 288 -22.72 -24.53 4.25
C TYR A 288 -21.61 -23.75 3.54
N SER A 289 -21.99 -22.65 2.87
CA SER A 289 -21.07 -21.73 2.20
C SER A 289 -21.10 -20.35 2.84
N PHE A 290 -19.99 -19.62 2.75
CA PHE A 290 -19.89 -18.25 3.23
C PHE A 290 -18.82 -17.48 2.45
N ASN A 291 -19.07 -16.20 2.24
CA ASN A 291 -18.13 -15.30 1.58
C ASN A 291 -17.10 -14.79 2.58
N VAL A 292 -15.88 -14.56 2.08
CA VAL A 292 -14.75 -14.08 2.87
C VAL A 292 -13.91 -13.11 2.07
N ILE A 293 -13.18 -12.27 2.81
CA ILE A 293 -11.92 -11.70 2.32
C ILE A 293 -10.80 -12.57 2.86
N GLN A 294 -9.97 -13.12 1.98
CA GLN A 294 -8.76 -13.83 2.37
C GLN A 294 -7.57 -12.88 2.37
N LYS A 295 -6.83 -12.88 3.48
CA LYS A 295 -5.48 -12.33 3.57
C LYS A 295 -4.48 -13.47 3.42
N ILE A 296 -3.76 -13.49 2.31
CA ILE A 296 -2.87 -14.58 1.89
C ILE A 296 -1.43 -14.09 1.97
N SER A 297 -0.59 -14.73 2.77
CA SER A 297 0.82 -14.36 2.85
C SER A 297 1.56 -14.68 1.55
N LYS A 298 2.37 -13.73 1.08
CA LYS A 298 3.34 -13.90 -0.01
C LYS A 298 4.52 -14.80 0.40
N ALA A 299 4.78 -14.94 1.70
CA ALA A 299 5.82 -15.84 2.19
C ALA A 299 5.39 -17.30 2.00
N GLN A 300 6.35 -18.17 1.65
CA GLN A 300 6.13 -19.60 1.50
C GLN A 300 6.09 -20.31 2.86
N ALA A 301 5.24 -21.35 2.96
CA ALA A 301 5.29 -22.29 4.08
C ALA A 301 6.64 -23.03 4.13
N SER A 302 7.01 -23.53 5.31
CA SER A 302 8.19 -24.39 5.45
C SER A 302 8.00 -25.75 4.80
N ASP A 303 6.77 -26.24 4.84
CA ASP A 303 6.37 -27.53 4.31
C ASP A 303 5.90 -27.35 2.85
N GLU A 304 5.80 -28.49 2.15
CA GLU A 304 5.38 -28.57 0.76
C GLU A 304 4.18 -29.50 0.65
N ILE A 305 3.40 -29.32 -0.42
CA ILE A 305 2.36 -30.25 -0.82
C ILE A 305 2.66 -30.73 -2.24
N ASP A 306 2.96 -32.02 -2.39
CA ASP A 306 3.38 -32.61 -3.67
C ASP A 306 4.47 -31.75 -4.35
N ASP A 307 5.53 -31.47 -3.60
CA ASP A 307 6.68 -30.61 -3.93
C ASP A 307 6.35 -29.13 -4.21
N ALA A 308 5.09 -28.70 -4.03
CA ALA A 308 4.67 -27.33 -4.27
C ALA A 308 4.80 -26.44 -3.04
N LYS A 309 5.31 -25.22 -3.27
CA LYS A 309 5.26 -24.13 -2.31
C LYS A 309 3.87 -23.50 -2.25
N TYR A 310 3.36 -23.30 -1.05
CA TYR A 310 2.07 -22.66 -0.81
C TYR A 310 2.19 -21.53 0.21
N ALA A 311 1.16 -20.69 0.30
CA ALA A 311 1.15 -19.55 1.22
C ALA A 311 1.39 -19.99 2.67
N LYS A 312 2.32 -19.32 3.37
CA LYS A 312 2.67 -19.61 4.78
C LYS A 312 1.47 -19.50 5.72
N SER A 313 0.61 -18.53 5.48
CA SER A 313 -0.59 -18.30 6.28
C SER A 313 -1.70 -17.70 5.43
N VAL A 314 -2.92 -18.16 5.67
CA VAL A 314 -4.15 -17.58 5.14
C VAL A 314 -5.09 -17.28 6.29
N THR A 315 -5.74 -16.11 6.28
CA THR A 315 -6.79 -15.76 7.23
C THR A 315 -8.06 -15.40 6.49
N ASN A 316 -9.17 -16.04 6.85
CA ASN A 316 -10.49 -15.82 6.24
C ASN A 316 -11.33 -14.89 7.10
N TYR A 317 -11.58 -13.66 6.63
CA TYR A 317 -12.45 -12.70 7.31
C TYR A 317 -13.87 -12.80 6.75
N MET A 318 -14.80 -13.28 7.57
CA MET A 318 -16.20 -13.44 7.19
C MET A 318 -16.88 -12.07 7.06
N ILE A 319 -17.84 -11.96 6.12
CA ILE A 319 -18.59 -10.73 5.88
C ILE A 319 -19.69 -10.56 6.95
N CYS A 320 -19.28 -10.22 8.18
CA CYS A 320 -20.14 -10.08 9.35
C CYS A 320 -19.52 -9.17 10.41
N ASP A 321 -20.30 -8.89 11.47
CA ASP A 321 -19.81 -8.17 12.65
C ASP A 321 -19.03 -9.08 13.63
N LYS A 322 -18.53 -8.48 14.72
CA LYS A 322 -17.79 -9.18 15.78
C LYS A 322 -18.53 -10.33 16.46
N ASP A 323 -19.85 -10.42 16.31
CA ASP A 323 -20.69 -11.45 16.93
C ASP A 323 -21.21 -12.46 15.89
N GLY A 324 -20.71 -12.40 14.64
CA GLY A 324 -21.10 -13.29 13.56
C GLY A 324 -22.47 -12.97 12.98
N LYS A 325 -22.94 -11.73 13.10
CA LYS A 325 -24.24 -11.27 12.59
C LYS A 325 -24.06 -10.37 11.36
N VAL A 326 -25.18 -10.14 10.67
CA VAL A 326 -25.23 -9.24 9.51
C VAL A 326 -24.73 -7.85 9.89
N SER A 327 -23.80 -7.32 9.10
CA SER A 327 -23.40 -5.92 9.10
C SER A 327 -23.66 -5.33 7.72
N SER A 328 -24.46 -4.26 7.66
CA SER A 328 -24.73 -3.54 6.41
C SER A 328 -23.44 -2.96 5.82
N ASP A 329 -22.55 -2.49 6.69
CA ASP A 329 -21.29 -1.84 6.30
C ASP A 329 -20.29 -2.88 5.77
N ALA A 330 -20.19 -4.05 6.42
CA ALA A 330 -19.36 -5.16 5.92
C ALA A 330 -19.85 -5.65 4.55
N LYS A 331 -21.18 -5.74 4.38
CA LYS A 331 -21.78 -6.12 3.11
C LYS A 331 -21.53 -5.08 2.02
N ALA A 332 -21.75 -3.79 2.32
CA ALA A 332 -21.50 -2.69 1.38
C ALA A 332 -20.03 -2.65 0.95
N PHE A 333 -19.10 -2.79 1.91
CA PHE A 333 -17.68 -2.91 1.62
C PHE A 333 -17.39 -4.09 0.69
N TYR A 334 -17.91 -5.28 0.99
CA TYR A 334 -17.68 -6.48 0.17
C TYR A 334 -18.24 -6.32 -1.26
N GLU A 335 -19.40 -5.70 -1.41
CA GLU A 335 -19.98 -5.40 -2.73
C GLU A 335 -19.09 -4.41 -3.51
N MET A 336 -18.65 -3.32 -2.89
CA MET A 336 -17.72 -2.38 -3.53
C MET A 336 -16.39 -3.05 -3.89
N ALA A 337 -15.78 -3.83 -2.98
CA ALA A 337 -14.52 -4.51 -3.24
C ALA A 337 -14.59 -5.50 -4.43
N ASN A 338 -15.78 -6.05 -4.72
CA ASN A 338 -15.96 -6.94 -5.88
C ASN A 338 -16.16 -6.19 -7.20
N ASN A 339 -16.54 -4.92 -7.19
CA ASN A 339 -16.94 -4.19 -8.39
C ASN A 339 -16.06 -2.97 -8.70
N ASP A 340 -15.43 -2.40 -7.69
CA ASP A 340 -14.71 -1.13 -7.74
C ASP A 340 -13.22 -1.31 -7.37
N LYS A 341 -12.50 -0.19 -7.24
CA LYS A 341 -11.08 -0.17 -6.87
C LYS A 341 -10.92 -0.46 -5.39
N VAL A 342 -9.85 -1.17 -5.02
CA VAL A 342 -9.47 -1.39 -3.63
C VAL A 342 -8.02 -0.98 -3.43
N SER A 343 -7.78 -0.20 -2.40
CA SER A 343 -6.45 0.12 -1.89
C SER A 343 -6.22 -0.50 -0.52
N VAL A 344 -4.96 -0.69 -0.15
CA VAL A 344 -4.54 -1.23 1.15
C VAL A 344 -3.62 -0.22 1.82
N ALA A 345 -4.06 0.35 2.94
CA ALA A 345 -3.29 1.36 3.67
C ALA A 345 -3.44 1.17 5.18
N ASN A 346 -2.33 1.29 5.91
CA ASN A 346 -2.29 1.18 7.38
C ASN A 346 -3.00 -0.08 7.93
N GLY A 347 -2.88 -1.20 7.22
CA GLY A 347 -3.48 -2.48 7.59
C GLY A 347 -5.00 -2.57 7.39
N ARG A 348 -5.61 -1.58 6.73
CA ARG A 348 -7.03 -1.54 6.37
C ARG A 348 -7.21 -1.70 4.86
N LEU A 349 -8.38 -2.16 4.46
CA LEU A 349 -8.81 -2.21 3.06
C LEU A 349 -9.76 -1.06 2.78
N ILE A 350 -9.60 -0.41 1.63
CA ILE A 350 -10.34 0.79 1.26
C ILE A 350 -10.90 0.58 -0.15
N ALA A 351 -12.20 0.31 -0.24
CA ALA A 351 -12.89 0.18 -1.51
C ALA A 351 -13.45 1.54 -1.92
N TYR A 352 -13.25 1.95 -3.17
CA TYR A 352 -13.71 3.26 -3.64
C TYR A 352 -14.09 3.26 -5.11
N THR A 353 -15.09 4.09 -5.41
CA THR A 353 -15.59 4.34 -6.76
C THR A 353 -15.66 5.83 -7.03
N VAL A 354 -15.44 6.24 -8.27
CA VAL A 354 -15.44 7.64 -8.68
C VAL A 354 -16.45 7.80 -9.81
N SER A 355 -17.50 8.57 -9.59
CA SER A 355 -18.56 8.83 -10.55
C SER A 355 -19.16 10.21 -10.34
N ASP A 356 -19.55 10.89 -11.43
CA ASP A 356 -20.20 12.20 -11.38
C ASP A 356 -19.49 13.24 -10.50
N SER A 357 -18.16 13.34 -10.63
CA SER A 357 -17.28 14.22 -9.83
C SER A 357 -17.42 14.01 -8.32
N LYS A 358 -17.70 12.77 -7.91
CA LYS A 358 -17.75 12.35 -6.51
C LYS A 358 -16.93 11.08 -6.34
N ILE A 359 -16.43 10.92 -5.12
CA ILE A 359 -15.84 9.68 -4.64
C ILE A 359 -16.75 9.11 -3.54
N THR A 360 -17.07 7.83 -3.65
CA THR A 360 -17.67 7.05 -2.56
C THR A 360 -16.62 6.06 -2.07
N VAL A 361 -16.35 6.07 -0.77
CA VAL A 361 -15.35 5.23 -0.11
C VAL A 361 -16.01 4.42 1.00
N ALA A 362 -15.65 3.14 1.12
CA ALA A 362 -15.92 2.30 2.28
C ALA A 362 -14.60 1.69 2.75
N SER A 363 -14.39 1.63 4.06
CA SER A 363 -13.17 1.05 4.64
C SER A 363 -13.50 -0.10 5.59
N THR A 364 -12.55 -1.02 5.75
CA THR A 364 -12.66 -2.04 6.79
C THR A 364 -11.33 -2.42 7.40
N GLY A 365 -11.33 -2.55 8.72
CA GLY A 365 -10.29 -3.25 9.46
C GLY A 365 -10.53 -4.75 9.47
N LEU A 366 -9.45 -5.52 9.50
CA LEU A 366 -9.49 -6.98 9.56
C LEU A 366 -9.25 -7.45 11.00
N LYS A 367 -10.31 -7.87 11.72
CA LYS A 367 -10.27 -8.17 13.16
C LYS A 367 -10.66 -9.61 13.50
N SER A 368 -10.34 -10.02 14.73
CA SER A 368 -10.61 -11.36 15.26
C SER A 368 -11.24 -11.31 16.65
N LYS A 369 -12.19 -12.21 16.91
CA LYS A 369 -12.78 -12.46 18.23
C LYS A 369 -13.00 -13.96 18.43
N GLY A 370 -12.17 -14.58 19.27
CA GLY A 370 -12.21 -16.04 19.46
C GLY A 370 -11.81 -16.76 18.18
N ALA A 371 -12.69 -17.62 17.66
CA ALA A 371 -12.47 -18.33 16.39
C ALA A 371 -12.99 -17.56 15.16
N LEU A 372 -13.69 -16.44 15.36
CA LEU A 372 -14.25 -15.64 14.28
C LEU A 372 -13.25 -14.56 13.85
N ASN A 373 -12.96 -14.51 12.56
CA ASN A 373 -12.38 -13.33 11.93
C ASN A 373 -13.48 -12.62 11.15
N TYR A 374 -13.56 -11.31 11.28
CA TYR A 374 -14.69 -10.51 10.81
C TYR A 374 -14.21 -9.16 10.25
N LEU A 375 -15.11 -8.46 9.58
CA LEU A 375 -14.88 -7.12 9.04
C LEU A 375 -15.31 -6.06 10.06
N ASP A 376 -14.35 -5.24 10.47
CA ASP A 376 -14.59 -4.00 11.23
C ASP A 376 -14.81 -2.87 10.22
N ALA A 377 -15.92 -2.96 9.51
CA ALA A 377 -16.26 -2.06 8.42
C ALA A 377 -16.89 -0.77 8.93
N GLU A 378 -16.51 0.35 8.29
CA GLU A 378 -17.11 1.67 8.52
C GLU A 378 -18.21 1.93 7.50
N SER A 379 -19.13 2.83 7.85
CA SER A 379 -20.15 3.29 6.91
C SER A 379 -19.51 3.99 5.70
N SER A 380 -20.07 3.77 4.51
CA SER A 380 -19.57 4.40 3.29
C SER A 380 -19.77 5.92 3.32
N VAL A 381 -18.77 6.67 2.86
CA VAL A 381 -18.81 8.14 2.80
C VAL A 381 -18.65 8.61 1.37
N THR A 382 -19.52 9.54 0.95
CA THR A 382 -19.48 10.16 -0.37
C THR A 382 -19.10 11.63 -0.26
N LYS A 383 -18.10 12.06 -1.03
CA LYS A 383 -17.64 13.45 -1.12
C LYS A 383 -17.48 13.87 -2.57
N ASN A 384 -17.47 15.18 -2.83
CA ASN A 384 -17.07 15.70 -4.14
C ASN A 384 -15.60 15.38 -4.39
N ALA A 385 -15.23 15.15 -5.64
CA ALA A 385 -13.85 14.93 -6.04
C ALA A 385 -13.70 15.34 -7.51
N THR A 386 -12.89 16.36 -7.75
CA THR A 386 -12.46 16.75 -9.09
C THR A 386 -11.43 15.79 -9.65
N ALA A 387 -10.50 15.32 -8.80
CA ALA A 387 -9.56 14.25 -9.10
C ALA A 387 -9.44 13.31 -7.90
N VAL A 388 -9.07 12.05 -8.17
CA VAL A 388 -8.81 11.01 -7.16
C VAL A 388 -7.55 10.26 -7.55
N ASP A 389 -6.70 9.99 -6.57
CA ASP A 389 -5.46 9.26 -6.76
C ASP A 389 -5.05 8.52 -5.48
N THR A 390 -4.10 7.60 -5.59
CA THR A 390 -3.50 6.89 -4.45
C THR A 390 -1.99 7.09 -4.40
N ASP A 391 -1.43 7.10 -3.20
CA ASP A 391 0.03 7.11 -2.98
C ASP A 391 0.63 5.69 -3.00
N VAL A 392 1.96 5.62 -2.82
CA VAL A 392 2.74 4.37 -2.73
C VAL A 392 2.33 3.48 -1.55
N ASP A 393 1.83 4.08 -0.46
CA ASP A 393 1.37 3.37 0.74
C ASP A 393 -0.12 2.99 0.66
N GLY A 394 -0.78 3.30 -0.47
CA GLY A 394 -2.17 3.02 -0.73
C GLY A 394 -3.17 3.98 -0.09
N ASN A 395 -2.74 5.10 0.53
CA ASN A 395 -3.68 6.10 1.02
C ASN A 395 -4.42 6.74 -0.16
N VAL A 396 -5.70 7.04 0.03
CA VAL A 396 -6.56 7.59 -1.02
C VAL A 396 -6.67 9.10 -0.86
N TYR A 397 -6.46 9.83 -1.94
CA TYR A 397 -6.53 11.28 -1.97
C TYR A 397 -7.63 11.76 -2.90
N ARG A 398 -8.18 12.94 -2.60
CA ARG A 398 -9.10 13.67 -3.49
C ARG A 398 -8.73 15.14 -3.58
N LEU A 399 -8.91 15.71 -4.76
CA LEU A 399 -8.85 17.15 -5.02
C LEU A 399 -10.28 17.69 -5.10
N ASP A 400 -10.58 18.77 -4.38
CA ASP A 400 -11.91 19.38 -4.35
C ASP A 400 -11.82 20.86 -3.96
N GLU A 401 -12.37 21.76 -4.80
CA GLU A 401 -12.43 23.21 -4.58
C GLU A 401 -11.10 23.88 -4.14
N GLY A 402 -9.99 23.45 -4.77
CA GLY A 402 -8.65 23.96 -4.46
C GLY A 402 -8.06 23.43 -3.16
N TYR A 403 -8.52 22.26 -2.69
CA TYR A 403 -7.93 21.56 -1.55
C TYR A 403 -7.60 20.12 -1.90
N ILE A 404 -6.45 19.65 -1.41
CA ILE A 404 -6.08 18.23 -1.43
C ILE A 404 -6.45 17.64 -0.06
N TYR A 405 -7.17 16.53 -0.10
CA TYR A 405 -7.53 15.76 1.08
C TYR A 405 -6.94 14.36 0.99
N GLU A 406 -6.55 13.82 2.13
CA GLU A 406 -6.19 12.41 2.33
C GLU A 406 -7.29 11.75 3.17
N PHE A 407 -7.71 10.56 2.77
CA PHE A 407 -8.65 9.77 3.55
C PHE A 407 -7.96 9.24 4.82
N ASP A 408 -8.60 9.35 5.98
CA ASP A 408 -8.03 8.89 7.26
C ASP A 408 -8.00 7.35 7.41
N ASN A 409 -8.40 6.64 6.35
CA ASN A 409 -8.55 5.20 6.24
C ASN A 409 -9.69 4.61 7.09
N THR A 410 -10.52 5.44 7.72
CA THR A 410 -11.72 5.07 8.48
C THR A 410 -12.98 5.60 7.82
N ASP A 411 -13.36 6.84 8.06
CA ASP A 411 -14.61 7.45 7.60
C ASP A 411 -14.51 8.98 7.38
N ASP A 412 -13.33 9.60 7.52
CA ASP A 412 -13.16 11.04 7.36
C ASP A 412 -12.00 11.41 6.42
N TRP A 413 -11.94 12.68 6.05
CA TRP A 413 -10.96 13.23 5.12
C TRP A 413 -10.16 14.34 5.77
N ASN A 414 -8.87 14.11 5.93
CA ASN A 414 -7.90 15.09 6.40
C ASN A 414 -7.58 16.07 5.29
N LYS A 415 -7.78 17.36 5.56
CA LYS A 415 -7.38 18.43 4.63
C LYS A 415 -5.88 18.68 4.78
N LEU A 416 -5.10 18.42 3.74
CA LEU A 416 -3.64 18.56 3.77
C LEU A 416 -3.20 19.92 3.25
N TYR A 417 -3.61 20.24 2.02
CA TYR A 417 -3.07 21.38 1.28
C TYR A 417 -4.17 22.26 0.69
N ARG A 418 -3.89 23.55 0.61
CA ARG A 418 -4.60 24.49 -0.28
C ARG A 418 -3.78 24.70 -1.54
N VAL A 419 -4.41 24.53 -2.68
CA VAL A 419 -3.85 24.78 -4.02
C VAL A 419 -4.71 25.82 -4.74
N ASP A 420 -4.34 26.17 -5.98
CA ASP A 420 -5.20 27.02 -6.80
C ASP A 420 -6.60 26.41 -6.97
N GLY A 421 -7.63 27.25 -6.92
CA GLY A 421 -9.02 26.80 -6.97
C GLY A 421 -9.43 26.20 -8.31
N SER A 422 -8.66 26.45 -9.37
CA SER A 422 -8.93 25.96 -10.72
C SER A 422 -8.37 24.57 -11.00
N MET A 423 -7.47 24.03 -10.16
CA MET A 423 -6.82 22.73 -10.37
C MET A 423 -7.84 21.60 -10.60
N LYS A 424 -7.58 20.73 -11.58
CA LYS A 424 -8.49 19.63 -11.95
C LYS A 424 -7.85 18.25 -11.99
N ASN A 425 -6.53 18.18 -12.02
CA ASN A 425 -5.81 16.92 -12.12
C ASN A 425 -4.78 16.83 -11.00
N MET A 426 -4.42 15.59 -10.63
CA MET A 426 -3.36 15.35 -9.67
C MET A 426 -2.65 14.03 -9.94
N SER A 427 -1.37 13.97 -9.55
CA SER A 427 -0.57 12.77 -9.46
C SER A 427 0.16 12.77 -8.13
N ILE A 428 0.06 11.66 -7.39
CA ILE A 428 0.60 11.54 -6.04
C ILE A 428 1.54 10.34 -5.98
N TYR A 429 2.75 10.58 -5.49
CA TYR A 429 3.66 9.55 -5.03
C TYR A 429 3.49 9.34 -3.53
N ASP A 430 3.52 10.42 -2.74
CA ASP A 430 3.20 10.47 -1.32
C ASP A 430 2.76 11.89 -0.89
N SER A 431 2.51 12.11 0.41
CA SER A 431 2.09 13.40 0.97
C SER A 431 3.08 14.56 0.75
N ASN A 432 4.34 14.26 0.43
CA ASN A 432 5.38 15.23 0.13
C ASN A 432 5.62 15.36 -1.36
N ASP A 433 5.41 14.32 -2.17
CA ASP A 433 5.71 14.29 -3.60
C ASP A 433 4.44 14.22 -4.45
N MET A 434 3.99 15.38 -4.95
CA MET A 434 2.74 15.54 -5.71
C MET A 434 2.87 16.52 -6.89
N VAL A 435 2.05 16.32 -7.92
CA VAL A 435 1.78 17.30 -8.98
C VAL A 435 0.28 17.56 -9.02
N VAL A 436 -0.13 18.82 -9.10
CA VAL A 436 -1.52 19.23 -9.38
C VAL A 436 -1.55 20.25 -10.50
N TRP A 437 -2.53 20.16 -11.40
CA TRP A 437 -2.61 21.07 -12.57
C TRP A 437 -4.02 21.25 -13.14
N ASP A 438 -4.23 22.33 -13.88
CA ASP A 438 -5.32 22.50 -14.86
C ASP A 438 -4.76 23.00 -16.18
N LYS A 439 -4.83 22.14 -17.20
CA LYS A 439 -4.40 22.44 -18.57
C LYS A 439 -5.02 23.71 -19.14
N ASN A 440 -6.31 23.96 -18.89
CA ASN A 440 -7.04 25.05 -19.55
C ASN A 440 -6.78 26.42 -18.92
N ASN A 441 -6.39 26.42 -17.64
CA ASN A 441 -6.04 27.64 -16.92
C ASN A 441 -4.51 27.84 -16.89
N GLU A 442 -3.76 26.97 -17.58
CA GLU A 442 -2.29 27.06 -17.73
C GLU A 442 -1.61 27.24 -16.37
N VAL A 443 -2.03 26.44 -15.39
CA VAL A 443 -1.58 26.56 -14.01
C VAL A 443 -1.25 25.20 -13.41
N TYR A 444 -0.15 25.13 -12.67
CA TYR A 444 0.27 23.92 -11.98
C TYR A 444 0.97 24.19 -10.65
N SER A 445 1.13 23.15 -9.83
CA SER A 445 2.00 23.16 -8.65
C SER A 445 2.74 21.82 -8.51
N LEU A 446 4.01 21.90 -8.12
CA LEU A 446 4.84 20.77 -7.72
C LEU A 446 5.04 20.80 -6.20
N VAL A 447 4.74 19.70 -5.52
CA VAL A 447 4.94 19.50 -4.07
C VAL A 447 6.04 18.46 -3.92
N GLY A 448 7.07 18.74 -3.11
CA GLY A 448 8.21 17.83 -2.85
C GLY A 448 9.57 18.49 -2.94
N PHE A 449 9.60 19.75 -3.37
CA PHE A 449 10.81 20.54 -3.47
C PHE A 449 11.09 21.36 -2.19
N ASN A 450 12.27 21.19 -1.60
CA ASN A 450 12.86 22.16 -0.68
C ASN A 450 13.65 23.20 -1.50
N SER A 451 12.95 24.26 -1.92
CA SER A 451 13.58 25.42 -2.53
C SER A 451 14.45 26.15 -1.51
N SER A 452 15.74 25.85 -1.50
CA SER A 452 16.76 26.75 -0.96
C SER A 452 17.28 27.63 -2.10
N THR A 453 16.38 28.38 -2.74
CA THR A 453 16.76 29.54 -3.55
C THR A 453 16.33 30.79 -2.80
N SER A 454 17.31 31.55 -2.33
CA SER A 454 17.14 32.92 -1.86
C SER A 454 16.42 33.74 -2.92
N ASP A 455 15.29 34.33 -2.53
CA ASP A 455 14.65 35.40 -3.27
C ASP A 455 15.67 36.54 -3.44
N ASN A 456 16.23 36.69 -4.64
CA ASN A 456 16.75 37.98 -5.07
C ASN A 456 15.54 38.86 -5.40
N ASN A 457 14.92 39.40 -4.36
CA ASN A 457 14.05 40.56 -4.52
C ASN A 457 14.95 41.74 -4.91
N ASP A 458 14.87 42.11 -6.18
CA ASP A 458 15.24 43.43 -6.64
C ASP A 458 14.32 44.44 -5.94
N SER A 459 14.87 45.10 -4.94
CA SER A 459 14.38 46.39 -4.49
C SER A 459 15.58 47.22 -4.07
N ASP A 460 15.90 48.17 -4.93
CA ASP A 460 16.55 49.43 -4.61
C ASP A 460 16.19 49.91 -3.20
N ASN A 461 17.13 49.77 -2.26
CA ASN A 461 17.50 50.91 -1.42
C ASN A 461 18.86 50.75 -0.75
N ASN A 462 19.70 51.72 -1.07
CA ASN A 462 20.98 52.07 -0.49
C ASN A 462 20.91 52.25 1.04
N ASP A 463 21.59 51.40 1.82
CA ASP A 463 22.39 51.88 2.95
C ASP A 463 23.47 50.87 3.39
N SER A 464 24.63 51.42 3.72
CA SER A 464 25.87 50.74 4.06
C SER A 464 25.93 50.48 5.56
N ASN A 465 26.15 49.23 6.00
CA ASN A 465 27.15 48.91 7.04
C ASN A 465 27.23 47.41 7.40
N ASN A 466 28.39 46.86 7.07
CA ASN A 466 29.18 45.80 7.70
C ASN A 466 28.77 45.34 9.13
N SER A 467 28.52 44.04 9.32
CA SER A 467 29.35 43.20 10.21
C SER A 467 29.03 41.71 10.08
N ASN A 468 30.09 40.94 9.82
CA ASN A 468 30.18 39.48 9.83
C ASN A 468 29.41 38.79 10.97
N ASN A 469 28.66 37.74 10.62
CA ASN A 469 28.66 36.50 11.42
C ASN A 469 28.40 35.30 10.48
N THR A 470 29.46 34.60 10.14
CA THR A 470 29.43 33.31 9.45
C THR A 470 28.80 32.27 10.36
N VAL A 471 27.58 31.81 10.04
CA VAL A 471 27.01 30.60 10.63
C VAL A 471 26.98 29.53 9.53
N ALA A 472 27.68 28.43 9.80
CA ALA A 472 27.74 27.26 8.93
C ALA A 472 26.33 26.70 8.66
N PRO A 473 26.07 26.14 7.47
CA PRO A 473 24.77 25.57 7.12
C PRO A 473 24.46 24.38 8.05
N VAL A 474 23.30 24.43 8.69
CA VAL A 474 22.80 23.35 9.55
C VAL A 474 22.29 22.22 8.66
N VAL A 475 22.89 21.04 8.81
CA VAL A 475 22.54 19.83 8.06
C VAL A 475 21.32 19.19 8.73
N ALA A 476 20.25 18.97 7.96
CA ALA A 476 19.08 18.25 8.42
C ALA A 476 19.41 16.78 8.72
N GLY A 477 18.73 16.20 9.70
CA GLY A 477 18.93 14.84 10.18
C GLY A 477 19.52 14.76 11.59
N TRP A 478 20.03 13.59 11.94
CA TRP A 478 20.68 13.34 13.22
C TRP A 478 22.00 14.10 13.30
N ASN A 479 22.12 14.94 14.32
CA ASN A 479 23.31 15.72 14.62
C ASN A 479 23.86 15.30 15.98
N GLN A 480 25.14 14.93 16.02
CA GLN A 480 25.83 14.59 17.27
C GLN A 480 26.70 15.76 17.72
N ALA A 481 26.47 16.25 18.94
CA ALA A 481 27.31 17.27 19.57
C ALA A 481 28.62 16.67 20.11
N ALA A 482 29.62 17.53 20.36
CA ALA A 482 30.95 17.11 20.81
C ALA A 482 30.96 16.41 22.20
N ASP A 483 29.89 16.60 22.99
CA ASP A 483 29.69 15.92 24.28
C ASP A 483 29.01 14.55 24.15
N GLY A 484 28.73 14.11 22.92
CA GLY A 484 28.10 12.82 22.62
C GLY A 484 26.58 12.84 22.62
N THR A 485 25.94 13.99 22.86
CA THR A 485 24.49 14.13 22.80
C THR A 485 23.98 14.22 21.36
N TYR A 486 22.76 13.75 21.12
CA TYR A 486 22.13 13.76 19.80
C TYR A 486 20.93 14.69 19.76
N THR A 487 20.83 15.49 18.70
CA THR A 487 19.62 16.23 18.32
C THR A 487 19.18 15.78 16.94
N TYR A 488 17.91 15.96 16.61
CA TYR A 488 17.43 15.77 15.26
C TYR A 488 16.97 17.12 14.72
N VAL A 489 17.48 17.51 13.56
CA VAL A 489 17.11 18.75 12.90
C VAL A 489 16.24 18.39 11.70
N ASN A 490 15.02 18.92 11.69
CA ASN A 490 14.10 18.78 10.58
C ASN A 490 14.69 19.41 9.32
N ALA A 491 14.15 19.05 8.16
CA ALA A 491 14.56 19.63 6.89
C ALA A 491 14.37 21.17 6.83
N ASP A 492 13.48 21.73 7.66
CA ASP A 492 13.25 23.17 7.84
C ASP A 492 14.26 23.86 8.77
N GLY A 493 15.28 23.14 9.26
CA GLY A 493 16.30 23.66 10.17
C GLY A 493 15.88 23.72 11.64
N THR A 494 14.65 23.33 11.97
CA THR A 494 14.16 23.31 13.37
C THR A 494 14.62 22.07 14.10
N THR A 495 14.99 22.21 15.38
CA THR A 495 15.33 21.05 16.21
C THR A 495 14.05 20.37 16.72
N VAL A 496 13.94 19.06 16.51
CA VAL A 496 12.83 18.23 16.98
C VAL A 496 12.81 18.19 18.50
N LYS A 497 11.60 18.30 19.06
CA LYS A 497 11.31 18.31 20.49
C LYS A 497 10.13 17.38 20.77
N GLY A 498 10.17 16.68 21.90
CA GLY A 498 9.14 15.70 22.29
C GLY A 498 9.25 14.37 21.55
N TRP A 499 8.13 13.67 21.40
CA TRP A 499 8.08 12.37 20.73
C TRP A 499 8.40 12.51 19.25
N PHE A 500 9.33 11.69 18.78
CA PHE A 500 9.85 11.72 17.43
C PHE A 500 9.90 10.31 16.86
N GLN A 501 9.27 10.09 15.72
CA GLN A 501 9.46 8.86 14.96
C GLN A 501 10.48 9.13 13.86
N SER A 502 11.61 8.43 13.89
CA SER A 502 12.66 8.61 12.88
C SER A 502 12.14 8.15 11.52
N PRO A 503 12.08 9.02 10.49
CA PRO A 503 11.56 8.67 9.17
C PRO A 503 12.40 7.58 8.48
N LEU A 504 13.70 7.49 8.79
CA LEU A 504 14.60 6.48 8.24
C LEU A 504 14.45 5.07 8.84
N SER A 505 13.96 4.96 10.09
CA SER A 505 13.99 3.68 10.82
C SER A 505 12.65 3.24 11.39
N GLY A 506 11.63 4.12 11.34
CA GLY A 506 10.31 3.89 11.95
C GLY A 506 10.31 3.80 13.48
N LYS A 507 11.47 3.96 14.13
CA LYS A 507 11.64 3.86 15.58
C LYS A 507 11.26 5.15 16.29
N TRP A 508 10.71 5.02 17.49
CA TRP A 508 10.33 6.15 18.34
C TRP A 508 11.47 6.57 19.27
N PHE A 509 11.65 7.89 19.40
CA PHE A 509 12.62 8.56 20.25
C PHE A 509 11.90 9.63 21.08
N TYR A 510 12.50 10.05 22.18
CA TYR A 510 12.02 11.18 22.96
C TYR A 510 13.08 12.27 23.03
N MET A 511 12.79 13.43 22.48
CA MET A 511 13.68 14.59 22.47
C MET A 511 13.27 15.54 23.60
N ASP A 512 14.24 16.07 24.35
CA ASP A 512 13.99 16.99 25.45
C ASP A 512 13.14 18.20 24.97
N PRO A 513 11.98 18.48 25.59
CA PRO A 513 11.09 19.53 25.11
C PRO A 513 11.67 20.95 25.15
N THR A 514 12.74 21.17 25.92
CA THR A 514 13.37 22.50 26.04
C THR A 514 14.54 22.64 25.07
N THR A 515 15.41 21.63 25.05
CA THR A 515 16.73 21.66 24.39
C THR A 515 16.79 20.86 23.08
N GLY A 516 15.85 19.94 22.85
CA GLY A 516 15.83 19.06 21.68
C GLY A 516 16.83 17.90 21.72
N VAL A 517 17.46 17.65 22.88
CA VAL A 517 18.43 16.56 23.07
C VAL A 517 17.71 15.23 23.30
N MET A 518 18.08 14.21 22.54
CA MET A 518 17.55 12.84 22.65
C MET A 518 17.78 12.28 24.07
N GLN A 519 16.72 11.73 24.65
CA GLN A 519 16.73 11.13 25.98
C GLN A 519 16.94 9.62 25.91
N THR A 520 17.65 9.08 26.90
CA THR A 520 17.85 7.64 27.09
C THR A 520 17.38 7.20 28.48
N GLY A 521 17.06 5.91 28.65
CA GLY A 521 16.57 5.38 29.92
C GLY A 521 15.09 5.73 30.21
N TRP A 522 14.75 5.89 31.48
CA TRP A 522 13.36 6.11 31.91
C TRP A 522 12.92 7.55 31.63
N VAL A 523 11.84 7.69 30.87
CA VAL A 523 11.22 8.98 30.53
C VAL A 523 9.76 8.98 30.95
N GLN A 524 9.30 10.03 31.63
CA GLN A 524 7.88 10.24 31.91
C GLN A 524 7.30 11.23 30.90
N SER A 525 6.30 10.81 30.13
CA SER A 525 5.66 11.70 29.16
C SER A 525 4.89 12.82 29.89
N PRO A 526 5.16 14.11 29.62
CA PRO A 526 4.45 15.23 30.25
C PRO A 526 2.99 15.33 29.81
N TYR A 527 2.62 14.67 28.70
CA TYR A 527 1.26 14.67 28.14
C TYR A 527 0.35 13.62 28.76
N SER A 528 0.89 12.48 29.18
CA SER A 528 0.10 11.32 29.67
C SER A 528 0.46 10.86 31.08
N GLY A 529 1.57 11.33 31.66
CA GLY A 529 2.08 10.90 32.96
C GLY A 529 2.62 9.47 32.98
N LYS A 530 2.62 8.76 31.85
CA LYS A 530 3.11 7.38 31.71
C LYS A 530 4.63 7.33 31.59
N TRP A 531 5.21 6.23 32.04
CA TRP A 531 6.64 5.95 31.95
C TRP A 531 6.96 5.10 30.71
N PHE A 532 8.00 5.51 30.00
CA PHE A 532 8.56 4.86 28.83
C PHE A 532 10.03 4.54 29.08
N TYR A 533 10.55 3.54 28.37
CA TYR A 533 11.95 3.15 28.48
C TYR A 533 12.62 3.29 27.11
N MET A 534 13.58 4.20 27.03
CA MET A 534 14.40 4.44 25.84
C MET A 534 15.70 3.65 25.95
N ASP A 535 16.15 3.03 24.87
CA ASP A 535 17.39 2.24 24.87
C ASP A 535 18.57 3.08 25.40
N PRO A 536 19.34 2.60 26.39
CA PRO A 536 20.46 3.35 26.97
C PRO A 536 21.59 3.69 25.98
N THR A 537 21.71 2.94 24.88
CA THR A 537 22.79 3.07 23.89
C THR A 537 22.33 3.86 22.67
N ASN A 538 21.16 3.52 22.13
CA ASN A 538 20.68 4.03 20.85
C ASN A 538 19.47 4.97 20.96
N GLY A 539 18.82 5.05 22.13
CA GLY A 539 17.72 5.97 22.39
C GLY A 539 16.36 5.59 21.82
N ASP A 540 16.21 4.43 21.16
CA ASP A 540 14.93 3.98 20.64
C ASP A 540 14.01 3.40 21.73
N MET A 541 12.72 3.70 21.64
CA MET A 541 11.70 3.30 22.61
C MET A 541 11.54 1.78 22.60
N GLN A 542 11.66 1.18 23.77
CA GLN A 542 11.55 -0.26 23.95
C GLN A 542 10.11 -0.69 24.25
N THR A 543 9.72 -1.84 23.72
CA THR A 543 8.47 -2.54 24.04
C THR A 543 8.78 -3.93 24.59
N GLY A 544 7.84 -4.55 25.32
CA GLY A 544 8.09 -5.84 25.97
C GLY A 544 8.94 -5.75 27.25
N TRP A 545 9.63 -6.84 27.61
CA TRP A 545 10.38 -6.92 28.86
C TRP A 545 11.69 -6.12 28.82
N VAL A 546 11.87 -5.21 29.78
CA VAL A 546 13.09 -4.42 29.96
C VAL A 546 13.61 -4.54 31.40
N GLN A 547 14.93 -4.62 31.58
CA GLN A 547 15.55 -4.62 32.91
C GLN A 547 16.14 -3.24 33.21
N SER A 548 15.70 -2.62 34.31
CA SER A 548 16.19 -1.30 34.72
C SER A 548 17.63 -1.41 35.23
N PRO A 549 18.62 -0.74 34.60
CA PRO A 549 20.03 -0.82 35.02
C PRO A 549 20.28 -0.16 36.39
N TYR A 550 19.36 0.70 36.84
CA TYR A 550 19.44 1.39 38.13
C TYR A 550 18.94 0.56 39.31
N SER A 551 18.08 -0.44 39.07
CA SER A 551 17.43 -1.22 40.14
C SER A 551 17.52 -2.74 39.97
N GLY A 552 17.94 -3.22 38.79
CA GLY A 552 17.97 -4.64 38.43
C GLY A 552 16.60 -5.28 38.24
N LYS A 553 15.51 -4.52 38.37
CA LYS A 553 14.13 -5.03 38.25
C LYS A 553 13.67 -5.08 36.80
N TRP A 554 12.81 -6.05 36.50
CA TRP A 554 12.15 -6.19 35.21
C TRP A 554 10.83 -5.43 35.16
N PHE A 555 10.58 -4.79 34.03
CA PHE A 555 9.36 -4.06 33.71
C PHE A 555 8.84 -4.54 32.35
N TYR A 556 7.53 -4.59 32.18
CA TYR A 556 6.91 -4.96 30.92
C TYR A 556 6.28 -3.73 30.27
N MET A 557 6.85 -3.32 29.15
CA MET A 557 6.41 -2.22 28.30
C MET A 557 5.33 -2.75 27.34
N ASN A 558 4.26 -1.99 27.13
CA ASN A 558 3.18 -2.29 26.21
C ASN A 558 3.73 -2.56 24.79
N PRO A 559 3.47 -3.75 24.21
CA PRO A 559 3.93 -4.10 22.87
C PRO A 559 3.50 -3.15 21.75
N SER A 560 2.37 -2.45 21.93
CA SER A 560 1.79 -1.59 20.90
C SER A 560 2.23 -0.14 20.99
N ASN A 561 2.63 0.35 22.17
CA ASN A 561 2.93 1.78 22.34
C ASN A 561 3.96 2.15 23.41
N GLY A 562 4.69 1.19 23.99
CA GLY A 562 5.70 1.46 25.03
C GLY A 562 5.09 1.47 26.42
#